data_AF-A0A8H5NTN7-F1
#
_entry.id   AF-A0A8H5NTN7-F1
#
_cell.length_a   1.000
_cell.length_b   1.000
_cell.length_c   1.000
_cell.angle_alpha   90.00
_cell.angle_beta   90.00
_cell.angle_gamma   90.00
#
_symmetry.space_group_name_H-M   'P 1'
#
loop_
_entity.id
_entity.type
_entity.pdbx_description
1 polymer ?
#
loop_
_entity_poly.entity_id
_entity_poly.type
_entity_poly.pdbx_seq_one_letter_code
_entity_poly.pdbx_strand_id
1 'polypeptide(L)'
;MKMFRLSALLALSLGGLSLANEYGQWGVYVYSDRSCEHQLGQWRDDQLEECISLDGYPDALGVRTDIKNLGPVKCGWDVLTFDNPTCDGVGREIRLNDVCVDTPFFGDFKKPVKSFTVGKFPLCD
;
A
#
# COMPACT_ATOMS: atom_id res chain seq x y z
N MET A 1 40.69 -12.79 28.72
CA MET A 1 39.80 -12.50 27.57
C MET A 1 39.05 -13.79 27.20
N LYS A 2 37.75 -13.73 26.90
CA LYS A 2 36.99 -14.77 26.19
C LYS A 2 36.11 -14.08 25.15
N MET A 3 35.90 -14.74 24.01
CA MET A 3 35.46 -14.11 22.76
C MET A 3 34.10 -14.70 22.32
N PHE A 4 33.38 -13.97 21.45
CA PHE A 4 32.15 -14.36 20.75
C PHE A 4 30.91 -14.75 21.59
N ARG A 5 29.90 -13.87 21.55
CA ARG A 5 28.56 -14.21 21.02
C ARG A 5 28.02 -13.02 20.24
N LEU A 6 28.19 -13.02 18.92
CA LEU A 6 27.78 -11.93 18.02
C LEU A 6 27.11 -12.56 16.79
N SER A 7 25.99 -13.26 17.04
CA SER A 7 25.41 -14.23 16.10
C SER A 7 23.89 -14.37 16.30
N ALA A 8 23.15 -13.26 16.20
CA ALA A 8 21.69 -13.23 16.35
C ALA A 8 20.97 -12.14 15.51
N LEU A 9 21.67 -11.44 14.61
CA LEU A 9 21.16 -10.26 13.90
C LEU A 9 21.05 -10.41 12.37
N LEU A 10 21.26 -11.61 11.83
CA LEU A 10 21.29 -11.88 10.38
C LEU A 10 20.06 -12.66 9.85
N ALA A 11 19.06 -12.90 10.71
CA ALA A 11 17.88 -13.70 10.35
C ALA A 11 16.73 -12.86 9.74
N LEU A 12 16.52 -11.62 10.19
CA LEU A 12 15.36 -10.83 9.76
C LEU A 12 15.50 -10.23 8.35
N SER A 13 16.72 -10.06 7.83
CA SER A 13 16.95 -9.41 6.53
C SER A 13 16.67 -10.30 5.30
N LEU A 14 16.41 -11.60 5.49
CA LEU A 14 16.20 -12.55 4.40
C LEU A 14 14.73 -12.75 4.02
N GLY A 15 13.79 -12.52 4.96
CA GLY A 15 12.35 -12.72 4.72
C GLY A 15 11.78 -11.74 3.68
N GLY A 16 11.95 -10.44 3.90
CA GLY A 16 11.46 -9.40 2.99
C GLY A 16 12.08 -9.47 1.58
N LEU A 17 13.34 -9.92 1.47
CA LEU A 17 13.98 -10.17 0.18
C LEU A 17 13.39 -11.36 -0.58
N SER A 18 12.78 -12.34 0.10
CA SER A 18 12.07 -13.44 -0.57
C SER A 18 10.75 -12.94 -1.15
N LEU A 19 9.93 -12.27 -0.33
CA LEU A 19 8.62 -11.75 -0.76
C LEU A 19 8.76 -10.75 -1.91
N ALA A 20 9.74 -9.83 -1.82
CA ALA A 20 10.01 -8.84 -2.86
C ALA A 20 10.36 -9.43 -4.24
N ASN A 21 10.97 -10.62 -4.28
CA ASN A 21 11.33 -11.32 -5.51
C ASN A 21 10.22 -12.26 -6.02
N GLU A 22 9.28 -12.66 -5.17
CA GLU A 22 8.19 -13.58 -5.50
C GLU A 22 6.93 -12.82 -5.96
N TYR A 23 6.58 -11.73 -5.26
CA TYR A 23 5.38 -10.93 -5.50
C TYR A 23 5.68 -9.54 -6.11
N GLY A 24 6.92 -9.06 -6.03
CA GLY A 24 7.28 -7.67 -6.36
C GLY A 24 7.31 -6.77 -5.12
N GLN A 25 7.36 -5.45 -5.30
CA GLN A 25 7.27 -4.48 -4.21
C GLN A 25 6.19 -3.45 -4.50
N TRP A 26 5.40 -3.11 -3.49
CA TRP A 26 4.49 -1.97 -3.54
C TRP A 26 4.81 -0.94 -2.44
N GLY A 27 4.36 0.29 -2.68
CA GLY A 27 4.23 1.34 -1.69
C GLY A 27 2.95 2.14 -1.92
N VAL A 28 2.25 2.49 -0.85
CA VAL A 28 1.10 3.41 -0.87
C VAL A 28 1.42 4.62 -0.01
N TYR A 29 1.20 5.82 -0.54
CA TYR A 29 1.43 7.09 0.13
C TYR A 29 0.11 7.86 0.13
N VAL A 30 -0.29 8.34 1.32
CA VAL A 30 -1.59 8.99 1.54
C VAL A 30 -1.35 10.44 1.95
N TYR A 31 -2.15 11.36 1.43
CA TYR A 31 -1.96 12.80 1.54
C TYR A 31 -3.25 13.53 1.97
N SER A 32 -3.10 14.62 2.72
CA SER A 32 -4.23 15.47 3.17
C SER A 32 -4.69 16.48 2.11
N ASP A 33 -4.06 16.49 0.95
CA ASP A 33 -4.37 17.35 -0.19
C ASP A 33 -4.44 16.54 -1.49
N ARG A 34 -4.66 17.25 -2.60
CA ARG A 34 -4.92 16.70 -3.94
C ARG A 34 -3.72 16.82 -4.88
N SER A 35 -2.68 17.52 -4.46
CA SER A 35 -1.40 17.71 -5.17
C SER A 35 -0.34 16.69 -4.73
N CYS A 36 -0.63 15.94 -3.66
CA CYS A 36 0.27 15.02 -2.96
C CYS A 36 1.49 15.74 -2.36
N GLU A 37 1.27 16.92 -1.76
CA GLU A 37 2.32 17.75 -1.14
C GLU A 37 2.49 17.47 0.37
N HIS A 38 1.40 17.25 1.09
CA HIS A 38 1.37 17.04 2.54
C HIS A 38 1.04 15.58 2.87
N GLN A 39 2.09 14.76 3.04
CA GLN A 39 1.95 13.33 3.29
C GLN A 39 1.48 13.04 4.73
N LEU A 40 0.42 12.26 4.85
CA LEU A 40 -0.13 11.75 6.12
C LEU A 40 0.53 10.45 6.56
N GLY A 41 0.85 9.57 5.63
CA GLY A 41 1.42 8.25 5.92
C GLY A 41 1.98 7.55 4.69
N GLN A 42 2.75 6.50 4.93
CA GLN A 42 3.22 5.58 3.90
C GLN A 42 3.22 4.15 4.41
N TRP A 43 2.88 3.21 3.53
CA TRP A 43 2.89 1.78 3.75
C TRP A 43 3.69 1.15 2.62
N ARG A 44 4.49 0.12 2.92
CA ARG A 44 5.38 -0.55 1.96
C ARG A 44 5.47 -2.03 2.29
N ASP A 45 5.81 -2.80 1.27
CA ASP A 45 5.70 -4.26 1.26
C ASP A 45 6.72 -5.01 2.14
N ASP A 46 6.33 -5.33 3.38
CA ASP A 46 6.90 -6.45 4.15
C ASP A 46 5.83 -7.38 4.77
N GLN A 47 4.54 -7.18 4.46
CA GLN A 47 3.40 -7.90 5.05
C GLN A 47 2.30 -8.24 4.02
N LEU A 48 1.39 -9.14 4.40
CA LEU A 48 0.33 -9.67 3.53
C LEU A 48 -0.87 -8.70 3.38
N GLU A 49 -1.86 -9.13 2.60
CA GLU A 49 -3.09 -8.39 2.33
C GLU A 49 -3.92 -8.20 3.62
N GLU A 50 -3.79 -7.02 4.23
CA GLU A 50 -4.61 -6.59 5.37
C GLU A 50 -5.36 -5.28 5.06
N CYS A 51 -6.48 -5.05 5.73
CA CYS A 51 -7.21 -3.79 5.63
C CYS A 51 -6.48 -2.70 6.42
N ILE A 52 -5.97 -1.70 5.70
CA ILE A 52 -5.26 -0.57 6.30
C ILE A 52 -6.28 0.55 6.56
N SER A 53 -6.79 0.59 7.80
CA SER A 53 -7.61 1.70 8.29
C SER A 53 -6.79 2.98 8.46
N LEU A 54 -7.40 4.12 8.14
CA LEU A 54 -6.90 5.47 8.36
C LEU A 54 -7.63 6.17 9.52
N ASP A 55 -8.28 5.42 10.41
CA ASP A 55 -8.86 5.99 11.64
C ASP A 55 -7.79 6.72 12.47
N GLY A 56 -8.14 7.91 12.96
CA GLY A 56 -7.22 8.80 13.68
C GLY A 56 -6.35 9.68 12.77
N TYR A 57 -6.27 9.44 11.47
CA TYR A 57 -5.63 10.35 10.52
C TYR A 57 -6.58 11.49 10.08
N PRO A 58 -6.03 12.64 9.65
CA PRO A 58 -6.79 13.65 8.90
C PRO A 58 -7.43 13.09 7.63
N ASP A 59 -8.35 13.84 7.03
CA ASP A 59 -9.01 13.44 5.78
C ASP A 59 -8.01 13.23 4.63
N ALA A 60 -7.95 12.00 4.13
CA ALA A 60 -7.13 11.64 2.98
C ALA A 60 -7.81 12.04 1.67
N LEU A 61 -7.19 12.94 0.92
CA LEU A 61 -7.71 13.52 -0.34
C LEU A 61 -6.88 13.13 -1.57
N GLY A 62 -5.67 12.65 -1.37
CA GLY A 62 -4.76 12.20 -2.42
C GLY A 62 -4.11 10.87 -2.04
N VAL A 63 -4.01 9.97 -3.00
CA VAL A 63 -3.28 8.70 -2.87
C VAL A 63 -2.35 8.54 -4.06
N ARG A 64 -1.10 8.15 -3.79
CA ARG A 64 -0.11 7.77 -4.80
C ARG A 64 0.40 6.35 -4.49
N THR A 65 0.73 5.61 -5.52
CA THR A 65 1.34 4.28 -5.41
C THR A 65 2.76 4.29 -6.00
N ASP A 66 3.60 3.35 -5.55
CA ASP A 66 4.92 3.07 -6.11
C ASP A 66 5.05 1.55 -6.25
N ILE A 67 4.62 1.04 -7.40
CA ILE A 67 4.55 -0.39 -7.71
C ILE A 67 5.77 -0.76 -8.56
N LYS A 68 6.61 -1.67 -8.06
CA LYS A 68 7.81 -2.18 -8.74
C LYS A 68 7.71 -3.69 -8.90
N ASN A 69 7.44 -4.12 -10.13
CA ASN A 69 7.44 -5.54 -10.50
C ASN A 69 8.88 -6.06 -10.58
N LEU A 70 9.47 -6.37 -9.42
CA LEU A 70 10.86 -6.86 -9.30
C LEU A 70 10.98 -8.39 -9.43
N GLY A 71 9.87 -9.11 -9.29
CA GLY A 71 9.79 -10.57 -9.50
C GLY A 71 9.24 -10.97 -10.87
N PRO A 72 9.12 -12.27 -11.17
CA PRO A 72 8.47 -12.80 -12.37
C PRO A 72 6.93 -12.73 -12.27
N VAL A 73 6.41 -11.64 -11.72
CA VAL A 73 4.98 -11.41 -11.49
C VAL A 73 4.31 -11.25 -12.87
N LYS A 74 3.67 -12.32 -13.36
CA LYS A 74 2.90 -12.36 -14.63
C LYS A 74 1.64 -11.46 -14.61
N CYS A 75 1.52 -10.67 -13.57
CA CYS A 75 0.39 -10.69 -12.67
C CYS A 75 0.57 -9.46 -11.75
N GLY A 76 -0.45 -8.63 -11.59
CA GLY A 76 -0.31 -7.20 -11.23
C GLY A 76 -0.43 -6.84 -9.75
N TRP A 77 -0.62 -5.55 -9.47
CA TRP A 77 -0.98 -5.02 -8.14
C TRP A 77 -1.99 -3.89 -8.33
N ASP A 78 -3.07 -3.91 -7.54
CA ASP A 78 -4.09 -2.86 -7.55
C ASP A 78 -4.41 -2.43 -6.11
N VAL A 79 -4.58 -1.12 -5.90
CA VAL A 79 -4.90 -0.54 -4.58
C VAL A 79 -6.37 -0.16 -4.56
N LEU A 80 -7.15 -0.75 -3.65
CA LEU A 80 -8.59 -0.53 -3.52
C LEU A 80 -8.85 0.36 -2.31
N THR A 81 -9.33 1.58 -2.52
CA THR A 81 -9.59 2.56 -1.46
C THR A 81 -11.08 2.61 -1.10
N PHE A 82 -11.41 2.98 0.14
CA PHE A 82 -12.79 2.99 0.66
C PHE A 82 -13.10 4.27 1.44
N ASP A 83 -14.38 4.61 1.53
CA ASP A 83 -14.91 5.77 2.27
C ASP A 83 -15.21 5.48 3.76
N ASN A 84 -15.00 4.23 4.17
CA ASN A 84 -15.20 3.68 5.51
C ASN A 84 -13.89 3.03 6.01
N PRO A 85 -13.73 2.80 7.33
CA PRO A 85 -12.46 2.30 7.90
C PRO A 85 -12.28 0.77 7.85
N THR A 86 -13.27 -0.01 7.44
CA THR A 86 -13.26 -1.48 7.52
C THR A 86 -12.99 -2.20 6.19
N CYS A 87 -12.67 -1.45 5.13
CA CYS A 87 -12.51 -1.95 3.76
C CYS A 87 -13.76 -2.67 3.20
N ASP A 88 -14.95 -2.27 3.65
CA ASP A 88 -16.21 -2.87 3.25
C ASP A 88 -16.86 -2.15 2.05
N GLY A 89 -17.62 -2.91 1.26
CA GLY A 89 -18.51 -2.38 0.22
C GLY A 89 -17.81 -2.03 -1.09
N VAL A 90 -18.26 -0.95 -1.74
CA VAL A 90 -17.80 -0.56 -3.09
C VAL A 90 -16.61 0.39 -2.98
N GLY A 91 -15.40 -0.19 -2.99
CA GLY A 91 -14.15 0.56 -3.06
C GLY A 91 -13.87 1.14 -4.46
N ARG A 92 -12.87 2.03 -4.54
CA ARG A 92 -12.35 2.62 -5.78
C ARG A 92 -10.92 2.14 -6.03
N GLU A 93 -10.73 1.54 -7.19
CA GLU A 93 -9.47 0.95 -7.63
C GLU A 93 -8.48 2.00 -8.16
N ILE A 94 -7.18 1.81 -7.87
CA ILE A 94 -6.06 2.63 -8.35
C ILE A 94 -5.04 1.71 -9.04
N ARG A 95 -5.11 1.68 -10.37
CA ARG A 95 -4.18 0.99 -11.29
C ARG A 95 -2.98 1.84 -11.75
N LEU A 96 -3.00 3.14 -11.44
CA LEU A 96 -1.98 4.11 -11.89
C LEU A 96 -0.81 4.12 -10.91
N ASN A 97 0.41 4.10 -11.45
CA ASN A 97 1.67 4.06 -10.72
C ASN A 97 2.38 5.42 -10.75
N ASP A 98 2.93 5.87 -9.61
CA ASP A 98 3.59 7.17 -9.38
C ASP A 98 2.79 8.43 -9.80
N VAL A 99 1.48 8.30 -9.96
CA VAL A 99 0.56 9.43 -10.21
C VAL A 99 -0.15 9.79 -8.90
N CYS A 100 -0.21 11.08 -8.57
CA CYS A 100 -1.10 11.56 -7.51
C CYS A 100 -2.55 11.46 -7.98
N VAL A 101 -3.35 10.62 -7.32
CA VAL A 101 -4.76 10.42 -7.65
C VAL A 101 -5.61 11.22 -6.66
N ASP A 102 -6.28 12.26 -7.14
CA ASP A 102 -7.38 12.94 -6.43
C ASP A 102 -8.47 11.87 -6.17
N THR A 103 -8.69 11.51 -4.90
CA THR A 103 -9.60 10.41 -4.51
C THR A 103 -11.09 10.74 -4.29
N PRO A 104 -11.65 11.94 -4.48
CA PRO A 104 -12.97 12.31 -3.97
C PRO A 104 -14.11 12.00 -4.96
N PHE A 105 -14.19 10.77 -5.44
CA PHE A 105 -15.29 10.29 -6.28
C PHE A 105 -15.73 8.88 -5.89
N PHE A 106 -16.31 8.78 -4.68
CA PHE A 106 -17.09 7.62 -4.23
C PHE A 106 -18.56 7.86 -4.59
N GLY A 107 -18.87 7.72 -5.89
CA GLY A 107 -20.13 8.18 -6.48
C GLY A 107 -20.20 9.72 -6.61
N ASP A 108 -21.41 10.27 -6.61
CA ASP A 108 -21.68 11.70 -6.83
C ASP A 108 -21.15 12.64 -5.72
N PHE A 109 -20.68 12.08 -4.60
CA PHE A 109 -20.25 12.84 -3.42
C PHE A 109 -18.76 12.73 -3.14
N LYS A 110 -18.13 13.88 -2.91
CA LYS A 110 -16.71 14.05 -2.61
C LYS A 110 -16.38 13.59 -1.19
N LYS A 111 -16.20 12.28 -0.99
CA LYS A 111 -15.76 11.69 0.29
C LYS A 111 -14.22 11.51 0.33
N PRO A 112 -13.57 11.69 1.50
CA PRO A 112 -12.17 11.31 1.70
C PRO A 112 -12.02 9.79 1.78
N VAL A 113 -10.78 9.29 1.63
CA VAL A 113 -10.45 7.88 1.90
C VAL A 113 -10.37 7.65 3.42
N LYS A 114 -10.86 6.51 3.89
CA LYS A 114 -10.83 6.07 5.30
C LYS A 114 -10.22 4.69 5.52
N SER A 115 -10.09 3.87 4.48
CA SER A 115 -9.22 2.69 4.49
C SER A 115 -8.78 2.32 3.07
N PHE A 116 -7.79 1.45 2.95
CA PHE A 116 -7.44 0.81 1.69
C PHE A 116 -6.94 -0.62 1.89
N THR A 117 -7.05 -1.45 0.85
CA THR A 117 -6.31 -2.70 0.71
C THR A 117 -5.33 -2.58 -0.46
N VAL A 118 -4.28 -3.39 -0.43
CA VAL A 118 -3.38 -3.62 -1.57
C VAL A 118 -3.55 -5.07 -1.98
N GLY A 119 -4.19 -5.32 -3.11
CA GLY A 119 -4.48 -6.66 -3.59
C GLY A 119 -3.29 -7.26 -4.33
N LYS A 120 -2.90 -8.49 -3.96
CA LYS A 120 -2.02 -9.34 -4.77
C LYS A 120 -2.77 -9.71 -6.04
N PHE A 121 -2.52 -8.97 -7.11
CA PHE A 121 -3.28 -9.09 -8.35
C PHE A 121 -2.50 -9.93 -9.38
N PRO A 122 -3.08 -10.24 -10.57
CA PRO A 122 -4.32 -9.79 -11.16
C PRO A 122 -5.46 -10.66 -10.60
N LEU A 123 -6.52 -10.79 -11.36
CA LEU A 123 -7.12 -12.11 -11.55
C LEU A 123 -6.27 -12.81 -12.64
N CYS A 124 -5.47 -13.86 -12.34
CA CYS A 124 -4.61 -14.54 -13.36
C CYS A 124 -5.43 -15.52 -14.26
N ASP A 125 -6.73 -15.21 -14.46
CA ASP A 125 -7.86 -16.04 -14.96
C ASP A 125 -8.18 -17.35 -14.19
#